data_AF-A0A645C354-F1
#
_entry.id   AF-A0A645C354-F1
#
_cell.length_a   1.000
_cell.length_b   1.000
_cell.length_c   1.000
_cell.angle_alpha   90.00
_cell.angle_beta   90.00
_cell.angle_gamma   90.00
#
_symmetry.space_group_name_H-M   'P 1'
#
loop_
_entity.id
_entity.type
_entity.pdbx_description
1 polymer ?
#
loop_
_entity_poly.entity_id
_entity_poly.type
_entity_poly.pdbx_seq_one_letter_code
_entity_poly.pdbx_strand_id
1 'polypeptide(L)'
;MFDTHSGVGPTVNHPRSAIGYHPSGHLVLFVCEGRNKTPNTPGLTLKEVSDILLQAGCTEAINLDGGGSSCMLINGMETIKPSDGSQRTITNAIAIY
;
A
#
# COMPACT_ATOMS: atom_id res chain seq x y z
N MET A 1 -5.43 16.59 -5.84
CA MET A 1 -4.20 15.77 -5.68
C MET A 1 -4.12 15.15 -4.29
N PHE A 2 -4.40 15.89 -3.21
CA PHE A 2 -4.43 15.36 -1.83
C PHE A 2 -5.84 15.40 -1.20
N ASP A 3 -6.88 15.12 -1.98
CA ASP A 3 -8.23 15.00 -1.42
C ASP A 3 -8.48 13.58 -0.89
N THR A 4 -9.60 13.40 -0.18
CA THR A 4 -9.95 12.16 0.52
C THR A 4 -10.35 11.00 -0.41
N HIS A 5 -10.52 11.23 -1.70
CA HIS A 5 -10.88 10.24 -2.71
C HIS A 5 -9.68 9.86 -3.58
N SER A 6 -8.66 10.73 -3.65
CA SER A 6 -7.43 10.52 -4.41
C SER A 6 -6.62 9.29 -4.00
N GLY A 7 -6.81 8.75 -2.78
CA GLY A 7 -5.99 7.66 -2.26
C GLY A 7 -4.57 8.08 -1.86
N VAL A 8 -4.24 9.38 -1.95
CA VAL A 8 -2.93 9.97 -1.57
C VAL A 8 -3.06 10.84 -0.32
N GLY A 9 -4.28 11.12 0.16
CA GLY A 9 -4.52 11.96 1.34
C GLY A 9 -3.80 11.40 2.60
N PRO A 10 -3.08 12.22 3.38
CA PRO A 10 -2.16 11.72 4.41
C PRO A 10 -2.83 11.19 5.68
N THR A 11 -3.99 11.74 6.03
CA THR A 11 -4.64 11.55 7.34
C THR A 11 -5.85 10.61 7.31
N VAL A 12 -6.22 10.10 6.13
CA VAL A 12 -7.40 9.23 5.97
C VAL A 12 -6.96 7.79 5.78
N ASN A 13 -7.70 6.86 6.39
CA ASN A 13 -7.50 5.43 6.20
C ASN A 13 -7.88 5.03 4.77
N HIS A 14 -6.90 4.48 4.05
CA HIS A 14 -7.10 3.92 2.72
C HIS A 14 -6.29 2.63 2.57
N PRO A 15 -6.60 1.80 1.56
CA PRO A 15 -5.64 0.84 1.03
C PRO A 15 -4.39 1.60 0.59
N ARG A 16 -3.22 1.08 0.95
CA ARG A 16 -1.93 1.73 0.67
C ARG A 16 -0.98 0.75 0.01
N SER A 17 -0.06 1.33 -0.75
CA SER A 17 1.11 0.65 -1.28
C SER A 17 2.33 1.52 -0.98
N ALA A 18 3.43 0.92 -0.56
CA ALA A 18 4.66 1.65 -0.25
C ALA A 18 5.89 0.76 -0.46
N ILE A 19 7.06 1.41 -0.60
CA ILE A 19 8.35 0.73 -0.63
C ILE A 19 9.24 1.36 0.43
N GLY A 20 9.83 0.52 1.26
CA GLY A 20 10.87 0.88 2.23
C GLY A 20 12.23 0.31 1.84
N TYR A 21 13.29 0.99 2.23
CA TYR A 21 14.67 0.50 2.17
C TYR A 21 15.18 0.22 3.58
N HIS A 22 15.61 -1.02 3.79
CA HIS A 22 16.28 -1.45 5.02
C HIS A 22 17.81 -1.32 4.83
N PRO A 23 18.57 -0.73 5.78
CA PRO A 23 20.01 -0.51 5.67
C PRO A 23 20.86 -1.76 5.41
N SER A 24 20.33 -2.95 5.68
CA SER A 24 20.97 -4.22 5.32
C SER A 24 20.91 -4.57 3.83
N GLY A 25 20.40 -3.67 2.99
CA GLY A 25 20.30 -3.86 1.54
C GLY A 25 19.00 -4.53 1.06
N HIS A 26 17.96 -4.61 1.91
CA HIS A 26 16.68 -5.19 1.52
C HIS A 26 15.66 -4.11 1.14
N LEU A 27 14.87 -4.39 0.10
CA LEU A 27 13.64 -3.65 -0.18
C LEU A 27 12.47 -4.31 0.55
N VAL A 28 11.67 -3.49 1.22
CA VAL A 28 10.42 -3.90 1.86
C VAL A 28 9.27 -3.40 1.01
N LEU A 29 8.58 -4.31 0.34
CA LEU A 29 7.35 -4.02 -0.39
C LEU A 29 6.17 -4.13 0.56
N PHE A 30 5.37 -3.08 0.65
CA PHE A 30 4.23 -3.01 1.54
C PHE A 30 2.94 -2.78 0.75
N VAL A 31 1.89 -3.54 1.09
CA VAL A 31 0.52 -3.26 0.68
C VAL A 31 -0.43 -3.54 1.84
N CYS A 32 -1.52 -2.79 1.95
CA CYS A 32 -2.60 -3.11 2.89
C CYS A 32 -3.99 -2.96 2.26
N GLU A 33 -4.93 -3.77 2.76
CA GLU A 33 -6.35 -3.61 2.48
C GLU A 33 -6.90 -2.31 3.06
N GLY A 34 -8.10 -1.92 2.60
CA GLY A 34 -8.84 -0.82 3.21
C GLY A 34 -10.27 -0.73 2.68
N ARG A 35 -10.98 0.33 3.09
CA ARG A 35 -12.41 0.56 2.76
C ARG A 35 -13.34 -0.59 3.20
N ASN A 36 -12.94 -1.36 4.22
CA ASN A 36 -13.74 -2.42 4.84
C ASN A 36 -14.24 -3.51 3.86
N LYS A 37 -13.47 -3.83 2.81
CA LYS A 37 -13.76 -5.03 1.99
C LYS A 37 -13.63 -6.32 2.78
N THR A 38 -12.60 -6.41 3.62
CA THR A 38 -12.63 -7.29 4.78
C THR A 38 -13.30 -6.53 5.94
N PRO A 39 -14.27 -7.13 6.66
CA PRO A 39 -14.95 -6.46 7.78
C PRO A 39 -13.95 -5.90 8.79
N ASN A 40 -14.21 -4.68 9.26
CA ASN A 40 -13.36 -3.95 10.23
C ASN A 40 -11.93 -3.66 9.76
N THR A 41 -11.69 -3.61 8.45
CA THR A 41 -10.39 -3.25 7.85
C THR A 41 -10.50 -1.93 7.08
N PRO A 42 -10.46 -0.76 7.75
CA PRO A 42 -10.63 0.54 7.10
C PRO A 42 -9.42 0.94 6.23
N GLY A 43 -8.25 0.35 6.49
CA GLY A 43 -6.97 0.69 5.88
C GLY A 43 -6.13 1.57 6.79
N LEU A 44 -5.10 2.20 6.25
CA LEU A 44 -4.10 2.93 7.02
C LEU A 44 -3.90 4.36 6.51
N THR A 45 -3.58 5.25 7.44
CA THR A 45 -3.04 6.59 7.18
C THR A 45 -1.57 6.48 6.75
N LEU A 46 -1.03 7.53 6.13
CA LEU A 46 0.40 7.53 5.73
C LEU A 46 1.34 7.46 6.95
N LYS A 47 0.91 8.03 8.09
CA LYS A 47 1.65 7.98 9.34
C LYS A 47 1.74 6.54 9.87
N GLU A 48 0.63 5.81 9.90
CA GLU A 48 0.63 4.40 10.32
C GLU A 48 1.50 3.53 9.39
N VAL A 49 1.45 3.75 8.07
CA VAL A 49 2.35 3.05 7.14
C VAL A 49 3.82 3.39 7.41
N SER A 50 4.14 4.66 7.67
CA SER A 50 5.51 5.06 8.01
C SER A 50 5.99 4.43 9.32
N ASP A 51 5.12 4.37 10.33
CA ASP A 51 5.45 3.75 11.62
C ASP A 51 5.69 2.24 11.46
N ILE A 52 4.93 1.56 10.61
CA ILE A 52 5.14 0.13 10.29
C ILE A 52 6.49 -0.08 9.59
N LEU A 53 6.81 0.73 8.58
CA LEU A 53 8.07 0.59 7.86
C LEU A 53 9.29 0.91 8.74
N LEU A 54 9.17 1.91 9.62
CA LEU A 54 10.18 2.20 10.65
C LEU A 54 10.34 1.03 11.63
N GLN A 55 9.24 0.42 12.10
CA GLN A 55 9.28 -0.77 12.96
C GLN A 55 9.90 -1.99 12.26
N ALA A 56 9.71 -2.11 10.95
CA ALA A 56 10.36 -3.11 10.11
C ALA A 56 11.86 -2.80 9.84
N GLY A 57 12.40 -1.71 10.39
CA GLY A 57 13.81 -1.33 10.28
C GLY A 57 14.16 -0.52 9.03
N CYS A 58 13.17 -0.05 8.26
CA CYS A 58 13.45 0.80 7.11
C CYS A 58 13.93 2.18 7.56
N THR A 59 14.94 2.72 6.88
CA THR A 59 15.42 4.10 7.12
C THR A 59 14.87 5.10 6.12
N GLU A 60 14.46 4.61 4.96
CA GLU A 60 13.87 5.42 3.89
C GLU A 60 12.63 4.71 3.37
N ALA A 61 11.61 5.48 2.98
CA ALA A 61 10.39 4.95 2.40
C ALA A 61 9.71 5.96 1.49
N ILE A 62 9.02 5.46 0.47
CA ILE A 62 8.14 6.24 -0.39
C ILE A 62 6.75 5.62 -0.42
N ASN A 63 5.73 6.46 -0.34
CA ASN A 63 4.36 6.05 -0.62
C ASN A 63 4.14 5.97 -2.14
N LEU A 64 3.40 4.97 -2.59
CA LEU A 64 3.01 4.79 -3.99
C LEU A 64 1.50 5.03 -4.18
N ASP A 65 1.01 4.80 -5.40
CA ASP A 65 -0.43 4.90 -5.66
C ASP A 65 -1.22 3.91 -4.76
N GLY A 66 -2.37 4.38 -4.29
CA GLY A 66 -3.16 3.75 -3.25
C GLY A 66 -4.60 3.45 -3.69
N GLY A 67 -5.47 3.22 -2.70
CA GLY A 67 -6.90 3.08 -2.96
C GLY A 67 -7.22 1.85 -3.82
N GLY A 68 -7.95 2.06 -4.91
CA GLY A 68 -8.31 0.96 -5.83
C GLY A 68 -7.13 0.38 -6.61
N SER A 69 -6.01 1.11 -6.67
CA SER A 69 -4.79 0.68 -7.34
C SER A 69 -3.90 -0.21 -6.47
N SER A 70 -4.11 -0.26 -5.15
CA SER A 70 -3.31 -1.09 -4.25
C SER A 70 -3.56 -2.57 -4.50
N CYS A 71 -2.52 -3.26 -4.94
CA CYS A 71 -2.49 -4.70 -5.16
C CYS A 71 -1.04 -5.20 -5.07
N MET A 72 -0.84 -6.43 -4.63
CA MET A 72 0.42 -7.15 -4.76
C MET A 72 0.11 -8.58 -5.16
N LEU A 73 0.88 -9.08 -6.13
CA LEU A 73 0.81 -10.46 -6.59
C LEU A 73 2.08 -11.19 -6.16
N ILE A 74 1.92 -12.36 -5.55
CA ILE A 74 3.02 -13.29 -5.30
C ILE A 74 2.73 -14.55 -6.11
N ASN A 75 3.63 -14.88 -7.05
CA ASN A 75 3.45 -15.98 -7.99
C ASN A 75 2.10 -15.92 -8.75
N GLY A 76 1.70 -14.71 -9.15
CA GLY A 76 0.45 -14.45 -9.87
C GLY A 76 -0.82 -14.47 -9.00
N MET A 77 -0.71 -14.65 -7.69
CA MET A 77 -1.85 -14.67 -6.77
C MET A 77 -1.94 -13.39 -5.95
N GLU A 78 -3.15 -12.84 -5.84
CA GLU A 78 -3.44 -11.66 -5.00
C GLU A 78 -3.16 -11.93 -3.52
N THR A 79 -2.48 -11.00 -2.86
CA THR A 79 -2.19 -11.07 -1.42
C THR A 79 -3.18 -10.29 -0.56
N ILE A 80 -4.03 -9.47 -1.17
CA ILE A 80 -5.05 -8.64 -0.50
C ILE A 80 -6.33 -8.59 -1.32
N LYS A 81 -7.47 -8.30 -0.69
CA LYS A 81 -8.72 -8.01 -1.41
C LYS A 81 -8.71 -6.60 -2.02
N PRO A 82 -8.90 -6.46 -3.35
CA PRO A 82 -8.97 -5.16 -4.00
C PRO A 82 -10.12 -4.31 -3.48
N SER A 83 -9.85 -3.03 -3.21
CA SER A 83 -10.83 -2.14 -2.59
C SER A 83 -11.99 -1.71 -3.50
N ASP A 84 -11.87 -1.95 -4.82
CA ASP A 84 -12.92 -1.72 -5.80
C ASP A 84 -13.70 -3.02 -6.14
N GLY A 85 -13.42 -4.12 -5.43
CA GLY A 85 -14.04 -5.44 -5.67
C GLY A 85 -13.39 -6.26 -6.78
N SER A 86 -12.56 -5.63 -7.62
CA SER A 86 -11.65 -6.27 -8.58
C SER A 86 -10.39 -5.42 -8.72
N GLN A 87 -9.33 -5.98 -9.29
CA GLN A 87 -8.10 -5.23 -9.56
C GLN A 87 -8.37 -4.12 -10.58
N ARG A 88 -8.05 -2.88 -10.20
CA ARG A 88 -8.14 -1.72 -11.09
C ARG A 88 -7.02 -1.79 -12.14
N THR A 89 -7.33 -1.45 -13.38
CA THR A 89 -6.31 -1.22 -14.41
C THR A 89 -5.42 -0.04 -14.00
N ILE A 90 -4.10 -0.26 -14.04
CA ILE A 90 -3.08 0.73 -13.68
C ILE A 90 -2.13 0.94 -14.87
N THR A 91 -1.49 2.11 -14.92
CA THR A 91 -0.54 2.44 -15.99
C THR A 91 0.83 1.79 -15.79
N ASN A 92 1.29 1.69 -14.53
CA ASN A 92 2.62 1.22 -14.18
C ASN A 92 2.57 0.29 -12.97
N ALA A 93 3.51 -0.64 -12.87
CA ALA A 93 3.70 -1.54 -11.75
C ALA A 93 5.18 -1.69 -11.41
N ILE A 94 5.47 -2.15 -10.19
CA ILE A 94 6.82 -2.52 -9.75
C ILE A 94 6.88 -4.04 -9.69
N ALA A 95 7.90 -4.63 -10.31
CA ALA A 95 8.11 -6.06 -10.35
C ALA A 95 9.52 -6.40 -9.85
N ILE A 96 9.60 -7.48 -9.06
CA ILE A 96 10.85 -8.11 -8.65
C ILE A 96 10.86 -9.48 -9.34
N TYR A 97 11.95 -9.81 -10.01
CA TYR A 97 12.11 -11.03 -10.81
C TYR A 97 13.48 -11.67 -10.54
#